data_AF-A0A6J4IQ25-F1
#
_entry.id   AF-A0A6J4IQ25-F1
#
_cell.length_a   1.000
_cell.length_b   1.000
_cell.length_c   1.000
_cell.angle_alpha   90.00
_cell.angle_beta   90.00
_cell.angle_gamma   90.00
#
_symmetry.space_group_name_H-M   'P 1'
#
loop_
_entity.id
_entity.type
_entity.pdbx_description
1 polymer ?
#
loop_
_entity_poly.entity_id
_entity_poly.type
_entity_poly.pdbx_seq_one_letter_code
_entity_poly.pdbx_strand_id
1 'polypeptide(L)'
;MPVEIRWDSSSASSRTRGRWAYHLDWSAGPTRAAMRELVDQVLPEVAGDPPALDRSELVYVRTMTPAAVALAMIASVQRGGPALDGHRDAYALERALEEVDYPERGTGEAQELAGRLGRLTGWDTDRMAELLDGPGLAALTGDLGPDPTGTVVPLTGPTRAEQ
;
A
#
# COMPACT_ATOMS: atom_id res chain seq x y z
N MET A 1 9.25 9.43 -7.38
CA MET A 1 9.19 9.44 -5.90
C MET A 1 9.52 10.86 -5.46
N PRO A 2 8.53 11.66 -5.06
CA PRO A 2 8.80 12.91 -4.36
C PRO A 2 9.35 12.58 -2.96
N VAL A 3 10.42 13.27 -2.57
CA VAL A 3 10.92 13.31 -1.19
C VAL A 3 10.58 14.71 -0.67
N GLU A 4 9.86 14.79 0.43
CA GLU A 4 9.54 16.04 1.10
C GLU A 4 10.43 16.18 2.33
N ILE A 5 10.96 17.39 2.54
CA ILE A 5 11.72 17.73 3.74
C ILE A 5 10.91 18.75 4.53
N ARG A 6 10.61 18.41 5.77
CA ARG A 6 9.87 19.26 6.70
C ARG A 6 10.69 19.54 7.95
N TRP A 7 10.51 20.72 8.53
CA TRP A 7 11.03 21.06 9.85
C TRP A 7 9.84 21.23 10.79
N ASP A 8 9.63 20.28 11.70
CA ASP A 8 8.52 20.34 12.66
C ASP A 8 8.81 19.58 13.95
N SER A 9 7.92 19.69 14.93
CA SER A 9 8.00 19.00 16.23
C SER A 9 6.96 17.88 16.38
N SER A 10 6.27 17.53 15.29
CA SER A 10 5.12 16.64 15.26
C SER A 10 5.48 15.15 15.33
N SER A 11 6.76 14.84 15.46
CA SER A 11 7.26 13.46 15.42
C SER A 11 6.49 12.52 16.37
N ALA A 12 5.92 11.47 15.77
CA ALA A 12 5.31 10.35 16.50
C ALA A 12 6.37 9.45 17.17
N SER A 13 7.65 9.62 16.81
CA SER A 13 8.77 8.89 17.38
C SER A 13 8.98 9.28 18.84
N SER A 14 9.03 8.29 19.74
CA SER A 14 9.23 8.52 21.17
C SER A 14 10.56 9.22 21.50
N ARG A 15 11.55 9.15 20.61
CA ARG A 15 12.88 9.76 20.81
C ARG A 15 12.93 11.26 20.52
N THR A 16 11.99 11.77 19.72
CA THR A 16 11.98 13.17 19.27
C THR A 16 10.66 13.89 19.57
N ARG A 17 9.73 13.25 20.27
CA ARG A 17 8.43 13.83 20.63
C ARG A 17 8.61 15.19 21.35
N GLY A 18 8.09 16.25 20.74
CA GLY A 18 8.18 17.62 21.27
C GLY A 18 9.52 18.33 21.01
N ARG A 19 10.47 17.70 20.32
CA ARG A 19 11.68 18.34 19.80
C ARG A 19 11.51 18.63 18.32
N TRP A 20 12.05 19.75 17.87
CA TRP A 20 12.14 20.03 16.44
C TRP A 20 13.15 19.10 15.78
N ALA A 21 12.80 18.59 14.60
CA ALA A 21 13.63 17.69 13.81
C ALA A 21 13.35 17.89 12.31
N TYR A 22 14.30 17.49 11.47
CA TYR A 22 14.10 17.44 10.03
C TYR A 22 13.46 16.10 9.68
N HIS A 23 12.26 16.15 9.12
CA HIS A 23 11.52 14.99 8.64
C HIS A 23 11.77 14.82 7.15
N LEU A 24 12.26 13.63 6.77
CA LEU A 24 12.37 13.20 5.39
C LEU A 24 11.23 12.23 5.14
N ASP A 25 10.20 12.72 4.46
CA ASP A 25 9.00 11.98 4.12
C ASP A 25 9.07 11.52 2.66
N TRP A 26 8.81 10.25 2.40
CA TRP A 26 8.66 9.74 1.04
C TRP A 26 7.59 8.66 0.95
N SER A 27 6.98 8.57 -0.22
CA SER A 27 6.01 7.54 -0.58
C SER A 27 6.52 6.73 -1.76
N ALA A 28 6.26 5.43 -1.77
CA ALA A 28 6.67 4.51 -2.85
C ALA A 28 8.18 4.59 -3.16
N GLY A 29 8.97 3.75 -2.52
CA GLY A 29 10.42 3.89 -2.55
C GLY A 29 11.19 2.83 -1.79
N PRO A 30 12.49 3.08 -1.54
CA PRO A 30 13.32 2.18 -0.76
C PRO A 30 12.88 2.16 0.71
N THR A 31 13.33 1.15 1.45
CA THR A 31 13.17 1.04 2.90
C THR A 31 13.79 2.23 3.64
N ARG A 32 13.39 2.45 4.89
CA ARG A 32 14.01 3.46 5.77
C ARG A 32 15.51 3.25 5.95
N ALA A 33 15.97 2.00 5.96
CA ALA A 33 17.40 1.68 6.04
C ALA A 33 18.13 2.13 4.77
N ALA A 34 17.64 1.74 3.60
CA ALA A 34 18.23 2.13 2.32
C ALA A 34 18.16 3.65 2.08
N MET A 35 17.09 4.33 2.51
CA MET A 35 17.02 5.80 2.44
C MET A 35 18.08 6.47 3.33
N ARG A 36 18.39 5.90 4.50
CA ARG A 36 19.48 6.41 5.35
C ARG A 36 20.81 6.30 4.64
N GLU A 37 21.10 5.16 4.03
CA GLU A 37 22.33 4.96 3.25
C GLU A 37 22.44 5.93 2.08
N LEU A 38 21.34 6.16 1.34
CA LEU A 38 21.30 7.16 0.27
C LEU A 38 21.59 8.56 0.79
N VAL A 39 20.98 8.95 1.90
CA VAL A 39 21.23 10.25 2.53
C VAL A 39 22.69 10.36 2.97
N ASP A 40 23.28 9.31 3.56
CA ASP A 40 24.67 9.31 3.97
C ASP A 40 25.65 9.49 2.80
N GLN A 41 25.30 9.01 1.61
CA GLN A 41 26.08 9.20 0.38
C GLN A 41 25.95 10.62 -0.17
N VAL A 42 24.75 11.20 -0.14
CA VAL A 42 24.46 12.49 -0.80
C VAL A 42 24.74 13.70 0.12
N LEU A 43 24.59 13.56 1.44
CA LEU A 43 24.74 14.68 2.37
C LEU A 43 26.09 15.40 2.25
N PRO A 44 27.24 14.71 2.17
CA PRO A 44 28.55 15.35 2.02
C PRO A 44 28.72 16.15 0.73
N GLU A 45 27.94 15.83 -0.32
CA GLU A 45 28.02 16.52 -1.61
C GLU A 45 27.15 17.79 -1.63
N VAL A 46 26.06 17.79 -0.87
CA VAL A 46 25.06 18.89 -0.85
C VAL A 46 25.27 19.84 0.31
N ALA A 47 25.67 19.32 1.47
CA ALA A 47 26.03 20.12 2.62
C ALA A 47 27.49 20.54 2.45
N GLY A 48 27.71 21.77 1.97
CA GLY A 48 29.05 22.34 1.91
C GLY A 48 29.80 22.23 3.25
N ASP A 49 31.11 22.39 3.22
CA ASP A 49 31.95 22.21 4.41
C ASP A 49 31.80 23.40 5.40
N PRO A 50 31.45 23.18 6.68
CA PRO A 50 31.03 21.93 7.32
C PRO A 50 29.51 21.67 7.20
N PRO A 51 29.05 20.40 7.24
CA PRO A 51 27.64 20.09 7.11
C PRO A 51 26.85 20.69 8.27
N ALA A 52 26.04 21.71 7.99
CA ALA A 52 25.22 22.40 8.97
C ALA A 52 24.09 21.52 9.56
N LEU A 53 23.85 20.34 8.97
CA LEU A 53 22.79 19.43 9.35
C LEU A 53 23.34 18.31 10.24
N ASP A 54 22.91 18.27 11.50
CA ASP A 54 23.17 17.13 12.37
C ASP A 54 22.29 15.95 11.93
N ARG A 55 22.94 14.82 11.60
CA ARG A 55 22.26 13.57 11.23
C ARG A 55 21.40 13.03 12.36
N SER A 56 21.72 13.35 13.62
CA SER A 56 20.94 12.94 14.78
C SER A 56 19.56 13.62 14.84
N GLU A 57 19.39 14.72 14.12
CA GLU A 57 18.14 15.48 13.99
C GLU A 57 17.27 15.04 12.79
N LEU A 58 17.70 14.04 12.02
CA LEU A 58 16.93 13.50 10.90
C LEU A 58 15.97 12.39 11.33
N VAL A 59 14.70 12.57 11.01
CA VAL A 59 13.63 11.59 11.18
C VAL A 59 13.20 11.09 9.81
N TYR A 60 13.28 9.78 9.62
CA TYR A 60 12.93 9.12 8.36
C TYR A 60 11.53 8.56 8.44
N VAL A 61 10.65 9.01 7.54
CA VAL A 61 9.25 8.60 7.50
C VAL A 61 8.94 8.08 6.11
N ARG A 62 8.70 6.78 6.03
CA ARG A 62 8.22 6.14 4.81
C ARG A 62 6.73 5.87 4.96
N THR A 63 5.94 6.38 4.03
CA THR A 63 4.52 6.08 3.96
C THR A 63 4.31 4.93 2.98
N MET A 64 3.69 3.85 3.45
CA MET A 64 3.23 2.78 2.56
C MET A 64 2.01 3.28 1.78
N THR A 65 2.00 3.04 0.47
CA THR A 65 0.81 3.33 -0.32
C THR A 65 -0.20 2.21 -0.14
N PRO A 66 -1.50 2.49 -0.16
CA PRO A 66 -2.52 1.43 -0.19
C PRO A 66 -2.32 0.44 -1.35
N ALA A 67 -1.75 0.90 -2.47
CA ALA A 67 -1.39 0.05 -3.60
C ALA A 67 -0.30 -0.99 -3.26
N ALA A 68 0.72 -0.63 -2.48
CA ALA A 68 1.74 -1.57 -2.02
C ALA A 68 1.13 -2.66 -1.13
N VAL A 69 0.21 -2.27 -0.24
CA VAL A 69 -0.53 -3.21 0.61
C VAL A 69 -1.40 -4.15 -0.22
N ALA A 70 -2.16 -3.61 -1.17
CA ALA A 70 -2.97 -4.40 -2.09
C ALA A 70 -2.14 -5.42 -2.89
N LEU A 71 -0.98 -5.01 -3.41
CA LEU A 71 -0.06 -5.90 -4.14
C LEU A 71 0.43 -7.05 -3.26
N ALA A 72 0.80 -6.76 -2.01
CA ALA A 72 1.24 -7.77 -1.07
C ALA A 72 0.13 -8.78 -0.74
N MET A 73 -1.10 -8.29 -0.52
CA MET A 73 -2.26 -9.14 -0.27
C MET A 73 -2.57 -10.04 -1.47
N ILE A 74 -2.57 -9.48 -2.69
CA ILE A 74 -2.77 -10.23 -3.93
C ILE A 74 -1.70 -11.32 -4.08
N ALA A 75 -0.43 -10.99 -3.84
CA ALA A 75 0.66 -11.96 -3.93
C ALA A 75 0.53 -13.09 -2.89
N SER A 76 -0.06 -12.82 -1.72
CA SER A 76 -0.37 -13.85 -0.73
C SER A 76 -1.46 -14.80 -1.22
N VAL A 77 -2.59 -14.25 -1.71
CA VAL A 77 -3.70 -15.05 -2.23
C VAL A 77 -3.28 -15.86 -3.45
N GLN A 78 -2.43 -15.31 -4.33
CA GLN A 78 -1.86 -16.05 -5.47
C GLN A 78 -1.03 -17.27 -5.04
N ARG A 79 -0.40 -17.22 -3.86
CA ARG A 79 0.32 -18.35 -3.26
C ARG A 79 -0.60 -19.33 -2.52
N GLY A 80 -1.91 -19.08 -2.49
CA GLY A 80 -2.90 -19.88 -1.78
C GLY A 80 -3.00 -19.58 -0.28
N GLY A 81 -2.40 -18.48 0.18
CA GLY A 81 -2.50 -18.01 1.56
C GLY A 81 -3.68 -17.04 1.78
N PRO A 82 -3.99 -16.69 3.05
CA PRO A 82 -4.94 -15.63 3.37
C PRO A 82 -4.42 -14.26 2.90
N ALA A 83 -5.31 -13.27 2.72
CA ALA A 83 -4.95 -11.95 2.22
C ALA A 83 -3.84 -11.27 3.05
N LEU A 84 -3.87 -11.41 4.37
CA LEU A 84 -2.89 -10.81 5.27
C LEU A 84 -1.61 -11.64 5.48
N ASP A 85 -1.38 -12.74 4.76
CA ASP A 85 -0.14 -13.55 4.82
C ASP A 85 0.44 -13.79 6.23
N GLY A 86 -0.39 -14.24 7.18
CA GLY A 86 0.03 -14.48 8.56
C GLY A 86 0.25 -13.22 9.42
N HIS A 87 0.09 -12.02 8.85
CA HIS A 87 -0.03 -10.77 9.59
C HIS A 87 -1.41 -10.68 10.27
N ARG A 88 -1.43 -10.11 11.49
CA ARG A 88 -2.66 -10.04 12.30
C ARG A 88 -3.67 -9.00 11.79
N ASP A 89 -3.17 -7.99 11.08
CA ASP A 89 -3.94 -6.87 10.53
C ASP A 89 -3.11 -6.14 9.44
N ALA A 90 -3.75 -5.15 8.81
CA ALA A 90 -3.16 -4.23 7.85
C ALA A 90 -1.86 -3.56 8.35
N TYR A 91 -1.85 -3.12 9.60
CA TYR A 91 -0.73 -2.41 10.18
C TYR A 91 0.50 -3.32 10.34
N ALA A 92 0.29 -4.57 10.73
CA ALA A 92 1.34 -5.58 10.79
C ALA A 92 1.93 -5.86 9.39
N LEU A 93 1.10 -5.90 8.35
CA LEU A 93 1.54 -6.05 6.97
C LEU A 93 2.33 -4.82 6.48
N GLU A 94 1.84 -3.60 6.72
CA GLU A 94 2.58 -2.37 6.39
C GLU A 94 3.96 -2.32 7.03
N ARG A 95 4.08 -2.79 8.28
CA ARG A 95 5.37 -2.92 8.95
C ARG A 95 6.28 -3.94 8.30
N ALA A 96 5.76 -5.06 7.81
CA ALA A 96 6.56 -6.03 7.08
C ALA A 96 7.03 -5.48 5.72
N LEU A 97 6.20 -4.68 5.04
CA LEU A 97 6.59 -4.00 3.80
C LEU A 97 7.69 -2.95 3.99
N GLU A 98 7.93 -2.50 5.22
CA GLU A 98 9.11 -1.69 5.53
C GLU A 98 10.43 -2.44 5.33
N GLU A 99 10.41 -3.76 5.25
CA GLU A 99 11.60 -4.58 5.02
C GLU A 99 11.85 -4.86 3.52
N VAL A 100 10.94 -4.42 2.65
CA VAL A 100 11.03 -4.61 1.20
C VAL A 100 11.24 -3.27 0.49
N ASP A 101 12.23 -3.25 -0.39
CA ASP A 101 12.47 -2.10 -1.27
C ASP A 101 11.44 -2.10 -2.42
N TYR A 102 10.83 -0.93 -2.65
CA TYR A 102 9.87 -0.70 -3.74
C TYR A 102 8.71 -1.72 -3.85
N PRO A 103 7.98 -2.02 -2.77
CA PRO A 103 6.88 -2.99 -2.76
C PRO A 103 5.75 -2.64 -3.74
N GLU A 104 5.64 -1.38 -4.15
CA GLU A 104 4.67 -0.91 -5.14
C GLU A 104 4.98 -1.34 -6.60
N ARG A 105 6.19 -1.84 -6.89
CA ARG A 105 6.65 -2.13 -8.26
C ARG A 105 6.27 -3.54 -8.76
N GLY A 106 5.13 -4.07 -8.32
CA GLY A 106 4.63 -5.37 -8.77
C GLY A 106 4.52 -5.51 -10.29
N THR A 107 4.19 -6.71 -10.78
CA THR A 107 3.98 -6.94 -12.22
C THR A 107 2.79 -6.12 -12.75
N GLY A 108 2.74 -5.87 -14.07
CA GLY A 108 1.64 -5.10 -14.67
C GLY A 108 0.26 -5.68 -14.36
N GLU A 109 0.11 -7.00 -14.40
CA GLU A 109 -1.12 -7.70 -14.02
C GLU A 109 -1.46 -7.49 -12.53
N ALA A 110 -0.49 -7.64 -11.63
CA ALA A 110 -0.71 -7.41 -10.20
C ALA A 110 -1.10 -5.95 -9.93
N GLN A 111 -0.52 -4.99 -10.65
CA GLN A 111 -0.87 -3.57 -10.56
C GLN A 111 -2.30 -3.29 -11.05
N GLU A 112 -2.74 -3.95 -12.12
CA GLU A 112 -4.14 -3.85 -12.59
C GLU A 112 -5.12 -4.41 -11.57
N LEU A 113 -4.81 -5.59 -11.00
CA LEU A 113 -5.61 -6.21 -9.95
C LEU A 113 -5.66 -5.34 -8.69
N ALA A 114 -4.53 -4.80 -8.25
CA ALA A 114 -4.45 -3.87 -7.12
C ALA A 114 -5.26 -2.60 -7.40
N GLY A 115 -5.20 -2.05 -8.61
CA GLY A 115 -6.00 -0.91 -9.02
C GLY A 115 -7.50 -1.22 -9.01
N ARG A 116 -7.91 -2.42 -9.42
CA ARG A 116 -9.32 -2.86 -9.37
C ARG A 116 -9.80 -3.09 -7.94
N LEU A 117 -8.99 -3.74 -7.11
CA LEU A 117 -9.24 -3.92 -5.68
C LEU A 117 -9.43 -2.57 -4.99
N GLY A 118 -8.53 -1.62 -5.24
CA GLY A 118 -8.63 -0.26 -4.71
C GLY A 118 -9.92 0.46 -5.13
N ARG A 119 -10.36 0.33 -6.39
CA ARG A 119 -11.64 0.91 -6.85
C ARG A 119 -12.86 0.31 -6.17
N LEU A 120 -12.87 -1.01 -5.92
CA LEU A 120 -14.00 -1.71 -5.29
C LEU A 120 -14.11 -1.44 -3.79
N THR A 121 -12.98 -1.12 -3.16
CA THR A 121 -12.86 -0.99 -1.71
C THR A 121 -12.68 0.45 -1.24
N GLY A 122 -12.40 1.37 -2.17
CA GLY A 122 -12.02 2.74 -1.82
C GLY A 122 -10.64 2.83 -1.17
N TRP A 123 -9.77 1.83 -1.39
CA TRP A 123 -8.47 1.67 -0.73
C TRP A 123 -8.55 1.43 0.78
N ASP A 124 -9.71 1.03 1.30
CA ASP A 124 -9.85 0.62 2.69
C ASP A 124 -9.23 -0.77 2.89
N THR A 125 -8.16 -0.84 3.69
CA THR A 125 -7.35 -2.06 3.82
C THR A 125 -8.10 -3.23 4.43
N ASP A 126 -8.98 -2.97 5.40
CA ASP A 126 -9.78 -4.03 6.01
C ASP A 126 -10.77 -4.60 4.99
N ARG A 127 -11.43 -3.73 4.22
CA ARG A 127 -12.32 -4.13 3.13
C ARG A 127 -11.58 -4.83 1.98
N MET A 128 -10.31 -4.47 1.73
CA MET A 128 -9.45 -5.20 0.79
C MET A 128 -9.20 -6.63 1.26
N ALA A 129 -8.85 -6.81 2.54
CA ALA A 129 -8.64 -8.14 3.11
C ALA A 129 -9.94 -8.96 3.09
N GLU A 130 -11.07 -8.40 3.52
CA GLU A 130 -12.37 -9.07 3.51
C GLU A 130 -12.78 -9.56 2.11
N LEU A 131 -12.60 -8.71 1.08
CA LEU A 131 -12.93 -9.09 -0.30
C LEU A 131 -12.02 -10.22 -0.81
N LEU A 132 -10.75 -10.20 -0.43
CA LEU A 132 -9.78 -11.21 -0.85
C LEU A 132 -9.90 -12.52 -0.07
N ASP A 133 -10.32 -12.50 1.20
CA ASP A 133 -10.49 -13.72 2.01
C ASP A 133 -11.82 -14.44 1.68
N GLY A 134 -12.82 -13.74 1.15
CA GLY A 134 -14.08 -14.35 0.72
C GLY A 134 -13.97 -14.98 -0.67
N PRO A 135 -14.34 -14.26 -1.75
CA PRO A 135 -14.27 -14.75 -3.13
C PRO A 135 -12.85 -14.86 -3.72
N GLY A 136 -11.79 -14.42 -3.03
CA GLY A 136 -10.44 -14.46 -3.57
C GLY A 136 -10.23 -13.53 -4.77
N LEU A 137 -9.25 -13.88 -5.61
CA LEU A 137 -8.95 -13.10 -6.83
C LEU A 137 -10.08 -13.16 -7.88
N ALA A 138 -11.00 -14.10 -7.78
CA ALA A 138 -12.14 -14.21 -8.71
C ALA A 138 -13.04 -12.95 -8.67
N ALA A 139 -13.16 -12.31 -7.50
CA ALA A 139 -13.86 -11.02 -7.38
C ALA A 139 -13.19 -9.90 -8.18
N LEU A 140 -11.90 -10.02 -8.46
CA LEU A 140 -11.11 -9.03 -9.19
C LEU A 140 -10.99 -9.33 -10.68
N THR A 141 -11.22 -10.56 -11.13
CA THR A 141 -11.16 -10.91 -12.56
C THR A 141 -12.51 -10.74 -13.26
N GLY A 142 -13.62 -10.64 -12.51
CA GLY A 142 -14.97 -10.50 -13.07
C GLY A 142 -15.64 -11.84 -13.37
N ASP A 143 -15.05 -12.94 -12.94
CA ASP A 143 -15.64 -14.28 -13.00
C ASP A 143 -16.41 -14.57 -11.70
N LEU A 144 -17.25 -13.61 -11.29
CA LEU A 144 -18.30 -13.90 -10.32
C LEU A 144 -19.31 -14.79 -11.06
N GLY A 145 -19.15 -16.11 -10.92
CA GLY A 145 -20.23 -17.06 -11.13
C GLY A 145 -21.52 -16.56 -10.45
N PRO A 146 -22.69 -16.96 -10.94
CA PRO A 146 -23.96 -16.27 -10.67
C PRO A 146 -24.17 -16.03 -9.17
N ASP A 147 -24.19 -14.74 -8.84
CA ASP A 147 -24.67 -14.06 -7.63
C ASP A 147 -24.94 -14.96 -6.39
N PRO A 148 -24.13 -14.87 -5.30
CA PRO A 148 -24.44 -15.56 -4.04
C PRO A 148 -25.64 -14.95 -3.31
N THR A 149 -26.18 -13.84 -3.78
CA THR A 149 -27.41 -13.20 -3.28
C THR A 149 -28.55 -13.46 -4.26
N GLY A 150 -29.06 -14.68 -4.25
CA GLY A 150 -30.29 -15.01 -4.96
C GLY A 150 -31.41 -14.02 -4.65
N THR A 151 -31.71 -13.11 -5.59
CA THR A 151 -33.04 -12.52 -5.76
C THR A 151 -33.27 -12.25 -7.24
N VAL A 152 -34.20 -13.04 -7.77
CA VAL A 152 -34.65 -13.15 -9.16
C VAL A 152 -35.48 -11.92 -9.56
N VAL A 153 -35.21 -11.32 -10.73
CA VAL A 153 -36.26 -10.62 -11.48
C VAL A 153 -36.69 -11.53 -12.63
N PRO A 154 -37.91 -12.09 -12.60
CA PRO A 154 -38.43 -12.86 -13.72
C PRO A 154 -38.87 -11.89 -14.82
N LEU A 155 -38.19 -11.92 -15.96
CA LEU A 155 -38.71 -11.33 -17.20
C LEU A 155 -39.46 -12.40 -17.99
N THR A 156 -40.69 -12.68 -17.57
CA THR A 156 -41.74 -13.32 -18.39
C THR A 156 -42.91 -12.34 -18.44
N GLY A 157 -43.41 -11.84 -19.57
CA GLY A 157 -43.20 -12.03 -21.01
C GLY A 157 -44.22 -11.08 -21.70
N PRO A 158 -44.78 -11.36 -22.89
CA PRO A 158 -44.27 -12.09 -24.03
C PRO A 158 -44.10 -11.17 -25.27
N THR A 159 -43.14 -11.54 -26.12
CA THR A 159 -43.10 -11.14 -27.53
C THR A 159 -44.32 -11.74 -28.23
N ARG A 160 -45.25 -10.91 -28.72
CA ARG A 160 -46.27 -11.36 -29.67
C ARG A 160 -45.72 -11.18 -31.09
N ALA A 161 -45.42 -12.30 -31.72
CA ALA A 161 -45.25 -12.40 -33.16
C ALA A 161 -46.63 -12.31 -33.86
N GLU A 162 -46.63 -11.57 -34.96
CA GLU A 162 -47.40 -11.68 -36.21
C GLU A 162 -48.71 -12.50 -36.23
N GLN A 163 -49.81 -11.80 -36.57
CA GLN A 163 -50.69 -12.10 -37.71
C GLN A 163 -51.14 -10.78 -38.32
#